data_AF-A0A968JCP1-F1
#
_entry.id   AF-A0A968JCP1-F1
#
_cell.length_a   1.000
_cell.length_b   1.000
_cell.length_c   1.000
_cell.angle_alpha   90.00
_cell.angle_beta   90.00
_cell.angle_gamma   90.00
#
_symmetry.space_group_name_H-M   'P 1'
#
loop_
_entity.id
_entity.type
_entity.pdbx_description
1 polymer ?
#
loop_
_entity_poly.entity_id
_entity_poly.type
_entity_poly.pdbx_seq_one_letter_code
_entity_poly.pdbx_strand_id
1 'polypeptide(L)'
;MENGKVDLATILNTGKFDMEEMQKSASWIQELASVHIPESEEYGIKTFTYRARKPFDERKLITTLTSKLPNGILRAKGFYWSNKDENYIFELAIAGRSLNYGQSIGMWWVSAPKEYWPKDPQTIQKIQTMYFGNTGDRRQELVFIGKNVDFKQIEILLNSCLVR
;
A
#
# COMPACT_ATOMS: atom_id res chain seq x y z
N MET A 1 27.27 -11.87 20.57
CA MET A 1 26.40 -11.93 19.38
C MET A 1 26.30 -13.39 18.98
N GLU A 2 25.34 -14.12 19.55
CA GLU A 2 25.01 -15.49 19.12
C GLU A 2 23.87 -15.41 18.11
N ASN A 3 24.19 -15.48 16.82
CA ASN A 3 23.21 -15.43 15.75
C ASN A 3 22.73 -16.84 15.40
N GLY A 4 21.42 -17.06 15.54
CA GLY A 4 20.61 -17.81 14.58
C GLY A 4 21.01 -19.25 14.25
N LYS A 5 21.07 -20.13 15.24
CA LYS A 5 21.02 -21.59 15.04
C LYS A 5 19.75 -22.18 15.64
N VAL A 6 18.59 -21.74 15.16
CA VAL A 6 17.34 -22.43 15.47
C VAL A 6 17.10 -23.44 14.36
N ASP A 7 16.99 -24.70 14.74
CA ASP A 7 16.66 -25.78 13.81
C ASP A 7 15.29 -25.49 13.18
N LEU A 8 15.23 -25.44 11.86
CA LEU A 8 14.01 -25.14 11.11
C LEU A 8 12.88 -26.11 11.47
N ALA A 9 13.19 -27.36 11.84
CA ALA A 9 12.19 -28.34 12.28
C ALA A 9 11.50 -27.97 13.61
N THR A 10 12.07 -27.05 14.40
CA THR A 10 11.44 -26.53 15.63
C THR A 10 10.47 -25.38 15.37
N ILE A 11 10.50 -24.79 14.17
CA ILE A 11 9.63 -23.68 13.75
C ILE A 11 8.60 -24.16 12.73
N LEU A 12 9.03 -24.97 11.77
CA LEU A 12 8.23 -25.43 10.64
C LEU A 12 7.74 -26.86 10.88
N ASN A 13 6.49 -27.12 10.49
CA ASN A 13 5.89 -28.45 10.48
C ASN A 13 5.92 -29.18 11.85
N THR A 14 5.81 -28.42 12.94
CA THR A 14 5.92 -28.94 14.32
C THR A 14 4.72 -29.79 14.77
N GLY A 15 3.65 -29.84 13.98
CA GLY A 15 2.41 -30.54 14.34
C GLY A 15 1.69 -29.96 15.56
N LYS A 16 2.15 -28.82 16.10
CA LYS A 16 1.58 -28.18 17.31
C LYS A 16 0.30 -27.40 17.06
N PHE A 17 -0.16 -27.33 15.81
CA PHE A 17 -1.38 -26.63 15.44
C PHE A 17 -2.47 -27.66 15.19
N ASP A 18 -3.43 -27.74 16.11
CA ASP A 18 -4.66 -28.50 15.98
C ASP A 18 -5.85 -27.53 15.94
N MET A 19 -6.52 -27.48 14.78
CA MET A 19 -7.69 -26.64 14.55
C MET A 19 -8.87 -26.99 15.46
N GLU A 20 -9.05 -28.27 15.80
CA GLU A 20 -10.16 -28.71 16.64
C GLU A 20 -9.94 -28.37 18.11
N GLU A 21 -8.68 -28.37 18.58
CA GLU A 21 -8.31 -27.93 19.93
C GLU A 21 -8.43 -26.41 20.07
N MET A 22 -7.97 -25.65 19.06
CA MET A 22 -8.03 -24.19 19.08
C MET A 22 -9.47 -23.65 19.13
N GLN A 23 -10.40 -24.25 18.39
CA GLN A 23 -11.81 -23.84 18.39
C GLN A 23 -12.52 -24.03 19.74
N LYS A 24 -12.01 -24.92 20.60
CA LYS A 24 -12.60 -25.24 21.91
C LYS A 24 -11.96 -24.48 23.07
N SER A 25 -10.87 -23.75 22.82
CA SER A 25 -10.13 -23.09 23.88
C SER A 25 -10.91 -21.89 24.44
N ALA A 26 -11.10 -21.89 25.75
CA ALA A 26 -11.91 -20.90 26.47
C ALA A 26 -11.42 -19.45 26.27
N SER A 27 -10.12 -19.26 26.02
CA SER A 27 -9.54 -17.96 25.68
C SER A 27 -10.05 -17.39 24.36
N TRP A 28 -10.30 -18.20 23.33
CA TRP A 28 -10.83 -17.71 22.05
C TRP A 28 -12.29 -17.30 22.16
N ILE A 29 -13.06 -18.04 22.96
CA ILE A 29 -14.46 -17.70 23.26
C ILE A 29 -14.54 -16.41 24.10
N GLN A 30 -13.60 -16.19 25.04
CA GLN A 30 -13.49 -14.93 25.79
C GLN A 30 -13.02 -13.75 24.92
N GLU A 31 -12.05 -13.95 24.03
CA GLU A 31 -11.59 -12.91 23.11
C GLU A 31 -12.69 -12.49 22.12
N LEU A 32 -13.41 -13.45 21.53
CA LEU A 32 -14.56 -13.18 20.65
C LEU A 32 -15.73 -12.48 21.37
N ALA A 33 -15.89 -12.71 22.67
CA ALA A 33 -16.94 -12.09 23.48
C ALA A 33 -16.57 -10.69 24.00
N SER A 34 -15.31 -10.27 23.84
CA SER A 34 -14.85 -8.94 24.25
C SER A 34 -15.15 -7.91 23.16
N VAL A 35 -15.45 -6.67 23.56
CA VAL A 35 -15.55 -5.54 22.63
C VAL A 35 -14.13 -5.26 22.12
N HIS A 36 -13.79 -5.79 20.95
CA HIS A 36 -12.49 -5.54 20.32
C HIS A 36 -12.38 -4.06 19.98
N ILE A 37 -11.58 -3.32 20.75
CA ILE A 37 -11.07 -2.03 20.29
C ILE A 37 -9.99 -2.39 19.27
N PRO A 38 -10.12 -2.00 18.00
CA PRO A 38 -9.07 -2.26 17.03
C PRO A 38 -7.74 -1.76 17.57
N GLU A 39 -6.68 -2.56 17.42
CA GLU A 39 -5.33 -2.26 17.92
C GLU A 39 -4.84 -0.89 17.39
N SER A 40 -5.36 -0.44 16.25
CA SER A 40 -5.14 0.91 15.73
C SER A 40 -5.58 2.03 16.68
N GLU A 41 -6.72 1.87 17.38
CA GLU A 41 -7.21 2.82 18.37
C GLU A 41 -6.47 2.69 19.70
N GLU A 42 -6.15 1.46 20.12
CA GLU A 42 -5.40 1.20 21.36
C GLU A 42 -3.96 1.75 21.31
N TYR A 43 -3.27 1.62 20.17
CA TYR A 43 -1.87 2.04 20.02
C TYR A 43 -1.70 3.41 19.36
N GLY A 44 -2.78 4.10 18.99
CA GLY A 44 -2.76 5.40 18.31
C GLY A 44 -2.18 5.36 16.89
N ILE A 45 -2.32 4.22 16.21
CA ILE A 45 -1.91 4.03 14.82
C ILE A 45 -3.05 4.49 13.91
N LYS A 46 -2.72 5.38 12.98
CA LYS A 46 -3.67 5.97 12.05
C LYS A 46 -3.27 5.64 10.61
N THR A 47 -4.29 5.64 9.76
CA THR A 47 -4.16 5.38 8.32
C THR A 47 -4.60 6.61 7.54
N PHE A 48 -3.86 6.96 6.50
CA PHE A 48 -4.16 8.03 5.57
C PHE A 48 -4.05 7.53 4.14
N THR A 49 -5.04 7.84 3.31
CA THR A 49 -5.03 7.51 1.89
C THR A 49 -4.86 8.78 1.07
N TYR A 50 -3.85 8.79 0.21
CA TYR A 50 -3.62 9.84 -0.76
C TYR A 50 -4.11 9.40 -2.14
N ARG A 51 -4.91 10.25 -2.78
CA ARG A 51 -5.36 10.06 -4.17
C ARG A 51 -5.21 11.35 -4.95
N ALA A 52 -4.73 11.23 -6.19
CA ALA A 52 -4.69 12.32 -7.15
C ALA A 52 -4.82 11.75 -8.57
N ARG A 53 -4.93 12.64 -9.57
CA ARG A 53 -5.04 12.30 -11.00
C ARG A 53 -4.15 13.19 -11.87
N LYS A 54 -2.94 13.48 -11.36
CA LYS A 54 -1.87 14.16 -12.08
C LYS A 54 -0.60 13.35 -11.93
N PRO A 55 0.31 13.29 -12.92
CA PRO A 55 1.54 12.55 -12.75
C PRO A 55 2.39 13.21 -11.67
N PHE A 56 3.11 12.39 -10.90
CA PHE A 56 4.21 12.90 -10.10
C PHE A 56 5.41 13.26 -11.00
N ASP A 57 6.13 14.30 -10.61
CA ASP A 57 7.53 14.48 -10.99
C ASP A 57 8.37 13.46 -10.20
N GLU A 58 8.90 12.48 -10.91
CA GLU A 58 9.64 11.35 -10.32
C GLU A 58 10.75 11.82 -9.37
N ARG A 59 11.51 12.85 -9.75
CA ARG A 59 12.67 13.31 -8.96
C ARG A 59 12.21 13.96 -7.67
N LYS A 60 11.14 14.77 -7.73
CA LYS A 60 10.55 15.39 -6.54
C LYS A 60 9.97 14.32 -5.61
N LEU A 61 9.26 13.34 -6.17
CA LEU A 61 8.69 12.24 -5.40
C LEU A 61 9.78 11.48 -4.65
N ILE A 62 10.82 11.03 -5.34
CA ILE A 62 11.94 10.29 -4.73
C ILE A 62 12.59 11.10 -3.61
N THR A 63 12.89 12.38 -3.86
CA THR A 63 13.49 13.27 -2.84
C THR A 63 12.59 13.41 -1.62
N THR A 64 11.29 13.52 -1.82
CA THR A 64 10.31 13.62 -0.73
C THR A 64 10.27 12.32 0.09
N LEU A 65 10.22 11.17 -0.58
CA LEU A 65 10.15 9.85 0.06
C LEU A 65 11.42 9.51 0.85
N THR A 66 12.60 9.92 0.37
CA THR A 66 13.88 9.58 1.00
C THR A 66 14.30 10.55 2.09
N SER A 67 13.87 11.81 2.05
CA SER A 67 14.44 12.87 2.90
C SER A 67 13.43 13.79 3.59
N LYS A 68 12.15 13.78 3.19
CA LYS A 68 11.17 14.76 3.69
C LYS A 68 9.95 14.14 4.39
N LEU A 69 9.82 12.81 4.39
CA LEU A 69 8.70 12.17 5.09
C LEU A 69 8.80 12.45 6.60
N PRO A 70 7.67 12.76 7.26
CA PRO A 70 7.66 12.98 8.69
C PRO A 70 8.00 11.69 9.44
N ASN A 71 8.60 11.85 10.62
CA ASN A 71 8.82 10.75 11.55
C ASN A 71 7.48 10.13 11.98
N GLY A 72 7.51 8.85 12.36
CA GLY A 72 6.32 8.13 12.82
C GLY A 72 5.55 7.38 11.74
N ILE A 73 5.93 7.53 10.45
CA ILE A 73 5.47 6.63 9.40
C ILE A 73 6.08 5.25 9.62
N LEU A 74 5.20 4.26 9.76
CA LEU A 74 5.55 2.86 9.98
C LEU A 74 5.60 2.12 8.66
N ARG A 75 4.58 2.34 7.81
CA ARG A 75 4.44 1.69 6.51
C ARG A 75 3.77 2.63 5.51
N ALA A 76 4.08 2.41 4.23
CA ALA A 76 3.30 2.95 3.13
C ALA A 76 3.22 1.91 2.02
N LYS A 77 2.11 1.87 1.28
CA LYS A 77 1.97 0.99 0.12
C LYS A 77 1.07 1.64 -0.93
N GLY A 78 1.21 1.21 -2.18
CA GLY A 78 0.26 1.53 -3.23
C GLY A 78 0.94 1.68 -4.57
N PHE A 79 0.23 2.33 -5.48
CA PHE A 79 0.73 2.59 -6.81
C PHE A 79 0.60 4.07 -7.18
N TYR A 80 1.44 4.50 -8.11
CA TYR A 80 1.45 5.87 -8.57
C TYR A 80 1.70 5.99 -10.07
N TRP A 81 1.21 7.11 -10.60
CA TRP A 81 1.49 7.60 -11.94
C TRP A 81 2.63 8.63 -11.89
N SER A 82 3.60 8.52 -12.79
CA SER A 82 4.80 9.35 -12.83
C SER A 82 5.12 9.81 -14.24
N ASN A 83 5.77 10.97 -14.35
CA ASN A 83 6.32 11.50 -15.59
C ASN A 83 7.60 10.78 -16.06
N LYS A 84 8.11 9.81 -15.29
CA LYS A 84 9.17 8.89 -15.73
C LYS A 84 8.73 8.09 -16.95
N ASP A 85 7.51 7.56 -16.90
CA ASP A 85 6.80 6.96 -18.03
C ASP A 85 5.30 6.97 -17.74
N GLU A 86 4.54 7.76 -18.48
CA GLU A 86 3.10 7.93 -18.26
C GLU A 86 2.25 6.73 -18.70
N ASN A 87 2.86 5.73 -19.36
CA ASN A 87 2.16 4.53 -19.79
C ASN A 87 2.07 3.47 -18.70
N TYR A 88 2.95 3.52 -17.70
CA TYR A 88 3.09 2.49 -16.69
C TYR A 88 2.63 2.93 -15.29
N ILE A 89 2.27 1.91 -14.52
CA ILE A 89 1.92 1.97 -13.11
C ILE A 89 3.18 1.63 -12.32
N PHE A 90 3.58 2.50 -11.40
CA PHE A 90 4.72 2.25 -10.53
C PHE A 90 4.27 1.90 -9.12
N GLU A 91 4.96 0.98 -8.46
CA GLU A 91 4.71 0.63 -7.06
C GLU A 91 5.50 1.52 -6.09
N LEU A 92 4.89 1.82 -4.94
CA LEU A 92 5.55 2.34 -3.75
C LEU A 92 5.31 1.37 -2.58
N ALA A 93 6.38 0.97 -1.89
CA ALA A 93 6.30 0.23 -0.64
C ALA A 93 7.36 0.72 0.36
N ILE A 94 6.91 1.12 1.54
CA ILE A 94 7.73 1.48 2.71
C ILE A 94 7.41 0.51 3.83
N ALA A 95 8.45 -0.08 4.41
CA ALA A 95 8.36 -0.89 5.62
C ALA A 95 9.57 -0.60 6.52
N GLY A 96 9.33 0.14 7.61
CA GLY A 96 10.41 0.63 8.47
C GLY A 96 11.40 1.49 7.68
N ARG A 97 12.68 1.10 7.64
CA ARG A 97 13.74 1.82 6.91
C ARG A 97 13.87 1.39 5.44
N SER A 98 13.14 0.37 5.01
CA SER A 98 13.16 -0.10 3.63
C SER A 98 12.17 0.70 2.79
N LEU A 99 12.63 1.19 1.64
CA LEU A 99 11.87 1.96 0.67
C LEU A 99 12.09 1.34 -0.72
N ASN A 100 11.01 0.79 -1.28
CA ASN A 100 10.94 0.28 -2.64
C ASN A 100 10.07 1.22 -3.47
N TYR A 101 10.57 1.66 -4.62
CA TYR A 101 9.85 2.52 -5.55
C TYR A 101 10.35 2.32 -6.98
N GLY A 102 9.54 2.73 -7.96
CA GLY A 102 9.97 2.91 -9.34
C GLY A 102 10.00 1.63 -10.18
N GLN A 103 9.62 0.50 -9.56
CA GLN A 103 9.30 -0.74 -10.26
C GLN A 103 7.95 -0.58 -10.97
N SER A 104 7.93 -0.87 -12.27
CA SER A 104 6.68 -0.95 -13.04
C SER A 104 5.97 -2.26 -12.74
N ILE A 105 4.68 -2.19 -12.42
CA ILE A 105 3.82 -3.35 -12.10
C ILE A 105 2.73 -3.60 -13.15
N GLY A 106 2.70 -2.81 -14.21
CA GLY A 106 1.70 -2.94 -15.27
C GLY A 106 1.52 -1.65 -16.06
N MET A 107 0.69 -1.70 -17.09
CA MET A 107 0.31 -0.54 -17.89
C MET A 107 -1.06 0.00 -17.47
N TRP A 108 -1.26 1.30 -17.62
CA TRP A 108 -2.59 1.88 -17.56
C TRP A 108 -3.45 1.41 -18.72
N TRP A 109 -4.74 1.15 -18.50
CA TRP A 109 -5.64 0.69 -19.54
C TRP A 109 -5.77 1.67 -20.70
N VAL A 110 -5.71 2.97 -20.41
CA VAL A 110 -5.71 4.03 -21.43
C VAL A 110 -4.49 3.97 -22.36
N SER A 111 -3.39 3.39 -21.90
CA SER A 111 -2.15 3.21 -22.67
C SER A 111 -2.01 1.80 -23.25
N ALA A 112 -2.79 0.83 -22.76
CA ALA A 112 -2.71 -0.55 -23.19
C ALA A 112 -3.25 -0.74 -24.62
N PRO A 113 -2.53 -1.46 -25.51
CA PRO A 113 -3.06 -1.92 -26.78
C PRO A 113 -4.42 -2.62 -26.64
N LYS A 114 -5.33 -2.38 -27.57
CA LYS A 114 -6.71 -2.92 -27.52
C LYS A 114 -6.77 -4.45 -27.55
N GLU A 115 -5.74 -5.12 -28.06
CA GLU A 115 -5.62 -6.58 -28.02
C GLU A 115 -5.50 -7.15 -26.59
N TYR A 116 -4.94 -6.38 -25.65
CA TYR A 116 -4.80 -6.79 -24.25
C TYR A 116 -6.00 -6.38 -23.39
N TRP A 117 -6.96 -5.62 -23.94
CA TRP A 117 -8.16 -5.26 -23.22
C TRP A 117 -9.01 -6.50 -22.90
N PRO A 118 -9.68 -6.52 -21.74
CA PRO A 118 -10.60 -7.59 -21.41
C PRO A 118 -11.74 -7.63 -22.42
N LYS A 119 -12.20 -8.84 -22.75
CA LYS A 119 -13.36 -9.07 -23.63
C LYS A 119 -14.68 -9.13 -22.86
N ASP A 120 -14.60 -9.34 -21.55
CA ASP A 120 -15.76 -9.41 -20.66
C ASP A 120 -16.37 -8.02 -20.42
N PRO A 121 -17.67 -7.81 -20.73
CA PRO A 121 -18.34 -6.52 -20.56
C PRO A 121 -18.30 -5.97 -19.13
N GLN A 122 -18.38 -6.83 -18.11
CA GLN A 122 -18.39 -6.37 -16.71
C GLN A 122 -17.04 -5.75 -16.32
N THR A 123 -15.95 -6.36 -16.77
CA THR A 123 -14.59 -5.87 -16.54
C THR A 123 -14.34 -4.57 -17.30
N ILE A 124 -14.80 -4.48 -18.56
CA ILE A 124 -14.75 -3.23 -19.33
C ILE A 124 -15.48 -2.11 -18.60
N GLN A 125 -16.70 -2.37 -18.10
CA GLN A 125 -17.47 -1.39 -17.35
C GLN A 125 -16.72 -0.91 -16.10
N LYS A 126 -16.12 -1.82 -15.33
CA LYS A 126 -15.29 -1.48 -14.15
C LYS A 126 -14.09 -0.62 -14.51
N ILE A 127 -13.44 -0.86 -15.66
CA ILE A 127 -12.35 0.00 -16.12
C ILE A 127 -12.88 1.39 -16.45
N GLN A 128 -14.01 1.47 -17.17
CA GLN A 128 -14.63 2.73 -17.56
C GLN A 128 -15.07 3.58 -16.36
N THR A 129 -15.50 2.99 -15.24
CA THR A 129 -15.81 3.78 -14.03
C THR A 129 -14.58 4.45 -13.41
N MET A 130 -13.38 3.94 -13.68
CA MET A 130 -12.13 4.56 -13.23
C MET A 130 -11.64 5.67 -14.17
N TYR A 131 -12.18 5.77 -15.39
CA TYR A 131 -11.75 6.77 -16.37
C TYR A 131 -12.12 8.19 -15.95
N PHE A 132 -11.21 9.12 -16.19
CA PHE A 132 -11.43 10.54 -15.94
C PHE A 132 -10.84 11.38 -17.06
N GLY A 133 -11.73 12.04 -17.82
CA GLY A 133 -11.36 12.90 -18.94
C GLY A 133 -10.30 12.27 -19.86
N ASN A 134 -9.30 13.07 -20.23
CA ASN A 134 -8.23 12.66 -21.14
C ASN A 134 -7.15 11.80 -20.45
N THR A 135 -7.13 11.75 -19.11
CA THR A 135 -6.13 10.98 -18.36
C THR A 135 -6.47 9.49 -18.27
N GLY A 136 -7.69 9.09 -18.63
CA GLY A 136 -8.15 7.70 -18.54
C GLY A 136 -8.14 7.20 -17.09
N ASP A 137 -7.64 5.98 -16.88
CA ASP A 137 -7.55 5.34 -15.56
C ASP A 137 -6.30 5.71 -14.75
N ARG A 138 -5.42 6.56 -15.30
CA ARG A 138 -4.19 7.03 -14.65
C ARG A 138 -4.48 7.76 -13.35
N ARG A 139 -3.83 7.34 -12.28
CA ARG A 139 -3.97 7.92 -10.93
C ARG A 139 -2.90 7.39 -9.99
N GLN A 140 -2.96 7.84 -8.75
CA GLN A 140 -2.19 7.32 -7.65
C GLN A 140 -3.13 7.01 -6.50
N GLU A 141 -2.89 5.88 -5.87
CA GLU A 141 -3.59 5.45 -4.65
C GLU A 141 -2.53 4.92 -3.70
N LEU A 142 -2.21 5.74 -2.71
CA LEU A 142 -1.18 5.44 -1.72
C LEU A 142 -1.84 5.40 -0.34
N VAL A 143 -1.47 4.42 0.47
CA VAL A 143 -1.83 4.36 1.88
C VAL A 143 -0.60 4.55 2.74
N PHE A 144 -0.71 5.38 3.76
CA PHE A 144 0.30 5.64 4.77
C PHE A 144 -0.25 5.22 6.14
N ILE A 145 0.55 4.50 6.91
CA ILE A 145 0.21 4.03 8.24
C ILE A 145 1.29 4.56 9.18
N GLY A 146 0.87 5.25 10.24
CA GLY A 146 1.81 5.89 11.16
C GLY A 146 1.21 6.20 12.52
N LYS A 147 2.09 6.48 13.47
CA LYS A 147 1.75 6.88 14.83
C LYS A 147 2.29 8.28 15.10
N ASN A 148 1.46 9.15 15.71
CA ASN A 148 1.79 10.55 15.98
C ASN A 148 2.25 11.32 14.72
N VAL A 149 1.67 11.01 13.57
CA VAL A 149 1.99 11.64 12.28
C VAL A 149 0.97 12.71 11.93
N ASP A 150 1.44 13.87 11.48
CA ASP A 150 0.61 14.87 10.81
C ASP A 150 0.45 14.51 9.32
N PHE A 151 -0.62 13.78 9.00
CA PHE A 151 -0.89 13.35 7.63
C PHE A 151 -1.19 14.51 6.67
N LYS A 152 -1.57 15.69 7.18
CA LYS A 152 -1.78 16.87 6.33
C LYS A 152 -0.46 17.34 5.70
N GLN A 153 0.65 17.22 6.42
CA GLN A 153 1.98 17.50 5.86
C GLN A 153 2.34 16.53 4.74
N ILE A 154 1.97 15.25 4.87
CA ILE A 154 2.19 14.26 3.82
C ILE A 154 1.40 14.62 2.57
N GLU A 155 0.13 15.00 2.72
CA GLU A 155 -0.69 15.46 1.60
C GLU A 155 -0.06 16.66 0.88
N ILE A 156 0.40 17.67 1.63
CA ILE A 156 1.06 18.86 1.07
C ILE A 156 2.35 18.48 0.33
N LEU A 157 3.18 17.63 0.93
CA LEU A 157 4.44 17.16 0.33
C LEU A 157 4.18 16.40 -0.97
N LEU A 158 3.22 15.48 -0.98
CA LEU A 158 2.85 14.72 -2.18
C LEU A 158 2.25 15.64 -3.25
N ASN A 159 1.36 16.56 -2.89
CA ASN A 159 0.80 17.53 -3.82
C ASN A 159 1.91 18.39 -4.47
N SER A 160 2.97 18.74 -3.72
CA SER A 160 4.11 19.49 -4.26
C SER A 160 4.94 18.72 -5.30
N CYS A 161 4.83 17.39 -5.29
CA CYS A 161 5.47 16.51 -6.27
C CYS A 161 4.66 16.37 -7.56
N LEU A 162 3.42 16.85 -7.65
CA LEU A 162 2.63 16.77 -8.87
C LEU A 162 3.20 17.70 -9.96
N VAL A 163 3.16 17.26 -11.22
CA VAL A 163 3.47 18.11 -12.37
C VAL A 163 2.43 19.23 -12.46
N ARG A 164 2.89 20.46 -12.76
CA ARG A 164 2.02 21.65 -12.85
C ARG A 164 1.26 21.67 -14.17
#